data_AF-A0A1F3INI0-F1
#
_entry.id   AF-A0A1F3INI0-F1
#
_cell.length_a   1.000
_cell.length_b   1.000
_cell.length_c   1.000
_cell.angle_alpha   90.00
_cell.angle_beta   90.00
_cell.angle_gamma   90.00
#
_symmetry.space_group_name_H-M   'P 1'
#
loop_
_entity.id
_entity.type
_entity.pdbx_description
1 polymer ?
#
loop_
_entity_poly.entity_id
_entity_poly.type
_entity_poly.pdbx_seq_one_letter_code
_entity_poly.pdbx_strand_id
1 'polypeptide(L)'
;MPLKPQVTKLNFNEHIAVETKKNIVVIHHSAGWDNARGMYDWWRNDKYNGVCTAYGIVDSGEIFEGFDPKFWGYAINPGGGNVPAKYKTKAHDKFLNSQAVQIEICNWGALTEKGGKLYSWSGAVVDPSRAIYYKDGFRGFKWFERYTLAEIESLKNLLLWFHTEFGISLEYHEDMWDTSTRALDGEPGIWAHVSYRPDKSDAHPQPELIEMLRSLNTITPGRSTSKDI
;
A
#
# COMPACT_ATOMS: atom_id res chain seq x y z
N MET A 1 10.61 1.34 -21.66
CA MET A 1 10.69 1.03 -20.22
C MET A 1 10.27 2.27 -19.45
N PRO A 2 9.33 2.16 -18.50
CA PRO A 2 8.93 3.30 -17.67
C PRO A 2 10.14 3.85 -16.91
N LEU A 3 10.30 5.17 -16.92
CA LEU A 3 11.33 5.86 -16.14
C LEU A 3 10.94 5.87 -14.67
N LYS A 4 11.94 5.92 -13.78
CA LYS A 4 11.69 6.16 -12.35
C LYS A 4 10.88 7.47 -12.21
N PRO A 5 9.75 7.48 -11.49
CA PRO A 5 8.98 8.69 -11.23
C PRO A 5 9.82 9.77 -10.56
N GLN A 6 9.46 11.04 -10.79
CA GLN A 6 10.05 12.15 -10.03
C GLN A 6 9.59 12.05 -8.57
N VAL A 7 10.53 12.22 -7.64
CA VAL A 7 10.27 12.08 -6.21
C VAL A 7 10.93 13.19 -5.39
N THR A 8 10.25 13.60 -4.33
CA THR A 8 10.83 14.44 -3.27
C THR A 8 11.49 13.54 -2.24
N LYS A 9 12.83 13.58 -2.16
CA LYS A 9 13.60 12.75 -1.21
C LYS A 9 13.57 13.32 0.19
N LEU A 10 13.38 12.44 1.18
CA LEU A 10 13.28 12.81 2.61
C LEU A 10 14.45 12.32 3.48
N ASN A 11 15.35 11.49 2.94
CA ASN A 11 16.52 10.93 3.64
C ASN A 11 16.16 10.30 5.00
N PHE A 12 15.07 9.54 5.05
CA PHE A 12 14.63 8.82 6.24
C PHE A 12 15.58 7.65 6.53
N ASN A 13 16.10 7.56 7.75
CA ASN A 13 17.20 6.64 8.11
C ASN A 13 16.84 5.59 9.18
N GLU A 14 15.58 5.51 9.62
CA GLU A 14 15.15 4.47 10.57
C GLU A 14 14.65 3.20 9.87
N HIS A 15 14.86 3.07 8.56
CA HIS A 15 14.64 1.84 7.82
C HIS A 15 15.77 0.82 8.10
N ILE A 16 15.56 -0.43 7.70
CA ILE A 16 16.60 -1.46 7.71
C ILE A 16 17.45 -1.33 6.45
N ALA A 17 18.64 -0.73 6.58
CA ALA A 17 19.59 -0.47 5.50
C ALA A 17 20.34 -1.75 5.03
N VAL A 18 19.59 -2.81 4.75
CA VAL A 18 20.10 -4.08 4.19
C VAL A 18 19.40 -4.32 2.86
N GLU A 19 20.19 -4.42 1.80
CA GLU A 19 19.69 -4.70 0.46
C GLU A 19 19.14 -6.12 0.36
N THR A 20 18.00 -6.27 -0.29
CA THR A 20 17.25 -7.53 -0.37
C THR A 20 16.55 -7.62 -1.71
N LYS A 21 16.33 -8.84 -2.21
CA LYS A 21 15.54 -9.04 -3.43
C LYS A 21 14.09 -8.59 -3.19
N LYS A 22 13.57 -7.74 -4.07
CA LYS A 22 12.19 -7.27 -4.03
C LYS A 22 11.31 -8.07 -4.98
N ASN A 23 10.19 -8.57 -4.47
CA ASN A 23 9.23 -9.37 -5.23
C ASN A 23 7.77 -9.02 -4.87
N ILE A 24 7.55 -8.18 -3.84
CA ILE A 24 6.24 -7.79 -3.35
C ILE A 24 6.14 -6.26 -3.32
N VAL A 25 4.99 -5.72 -3.70
CA VAL A 25 4.57 -4.37 -3.30
C VAL A 25 3.40 -4.50 -2.32
N VAL A 26 3.43 -3.74 -1.23
CA VAL A 26 2.27 -3.61 -0.32
C VAL A 26 1.76 -2.17 -0.33
N ILE A 27 0.48 -2.05 -0.66
CA ILE A 27 -0.26 -0.78 -0.69
C ILE A 27 -0.93 -0.57 0.66
N HIS A 28 -0.62 0.56 1.28
CA HIS A 28 -1.20 1.06 2.51
C HIS A 28 -1.94 2.36 2.26
N HIS A 29 -2.75 2.78 3.24
CA HIS A 29 -3.05 4.19 3.43
C HIS A 29 -2.67 4.62 4.83
N SER A 30 -2.27 5.89 4.96
CA SER A 30 -1.53 6.34 6.15
C SER A 30 -2.41 6.51 7.40
N ALA A 31 -3.73 6.45 7.24
CA ALA A 31 -4.72 6.84 8.24
C ALA A 31 -4.43 8.27 8.77
N GLY A 32 -3.97 9.15 7.89
CA GLY A 32 -3.51 10.50 8.22
C GLY A 32 -3.91 11.53 7.17
N TRP A 33 -3.75 12.79 7.54
CA TRP A 33 -3.95 13.90 6.61
C TRP A 33 -2.98 13.81 5.42
N ASP A 34 -3.31 14.53 4.35
CA ASP A 34 -2.49 14.76 3.17
C ASP A 34 -1.13 15.42 3.50
N ASN A 35 -0.19 14.64 4.03
CA ASN A 35 1.11 15.11 4.52
C ASN A 35 2.13 13.97 4.67
N ALA A 36 2.71 13.53 3.55
CA ALA A 36 3.76 12.51 3.58
C ALA A 36 4.98 12.94 4.41
N ARG A 37 5.40 14.21 4.36
CA ARG A 37 6.55 14.69 5.17
C ARG A 37 6.28 14.53 6.67
N GLY A 38 5.10 14.93 7.13
CA GLY A 38 4.64 14.78 8.51
C GLY A 38 4.54 13.31 8.94
N MET A 39 4.14 12.41 8.04
CA MET A 39 4.16 10.96 8.29
C MET A 39 5.59 10.45 8.56
N TYR A 40 6.58 10.83 7.75
CA TYR A 40 7.98 10.46 8.02
C TYR A 40 8.55 11.15 9.26
N ASP A 41 8.15 12.39 9.55
CA ASP A 41 8.50 13.08 10.79
C ASP A 41 7.90 12.38 12.02
N TRP A 42 6.70 11.80 11.90
CA TRP A 42 6.11 10.99 12.96
C TRP A 42 6.96 9.75 13.24
N TRP A 43 7.31 8.97 12.20
CA TRP A 43 8.14 7.78 12.38
C TRP A 43 9.50 8.11 12.99
N ARG A 44 10.14 9.23 12.61
CA ARG A 44 11.38 9.72 13.25
C ARG A 44 11.29 9.91 14.77
N ASN A 45 10.08 10.03 15.31
CA ASN A 45 9.83 10.37 16.72
C ASN A 45 9.08 9.27 17.49
N ASP A 46 8.59 8.21 16.83
CA ASP A 46 7.68 7.23 17.43
C ASP A 46 8.41 6.18 18.30
N LYS A 47 9.74 6.13 18.22
CA LYS A 47 10.65 5.23 18.98
C LYS A 47 10.47 3.74 18.66
N TYR A 48 9.69 3.37 17.65
CA TYR A 48 9.50 1.97 17.27
C TYR A 48 10.63 1.42 16.39
N ASN A 49 11.51 2.28 15.85
CA ASN A 49 12.70 1.96 15.06
C ASN A 49 12.47 0.85 14.03
N GLY A 50 12.21 1.22 12.77
CA GLY A 50 12.05 0.26 11.68
C GLY A 50 10.66 0.22 11.08
N VAL A 51 9.63 0.82 11.70
CA VAL A 51 8.30 0.94 11.11
C VAL A 51 8.30 2.10 10.12
N CYS A 52 8.21 1.78 8.83
CA CYS A 52 8.20 2.78 7.77
C CYS A 52 7.87 2.16 6.41
N THR A 53 7.46 3.00 5.48
CA THR A 53 7.32 2.67 4.06
C THR A 53 8.37 3.41 3.24
N ALA A 54 8.67 2.91 2.03
CA ALA A 54 9.66 3.54 1.16
C ALA A 54 9.11 4.79 0.46
N TYR A 55 7.79 4.81 0.22
CA TYR A 55 7.10 5.88 -0.48
C TYR A 55 5.86 6.37 0.25
N GLY A 56 5.63 7.66 0.20
CA GLY A 56 4.35 8.31 0.53
C GLY A 56 3.84 9.09 -0.67
N ILE A 57 2.55 9.02 -0.97
CA ILE A 57 1.89 9.75 -2.06
C ILE A 57 0.86 10.70 -1.44
N VAL A 58 0.87 11.96 -1.83
CA VAL A 58 -0.08 13.00 -1.38
C VAL A 58 -1.18 13.24 -2.42
N ASP A 59 -2.27 13.93 -2.04
CA ASP A 59 -3.47 14.19 -2.86
C ASP A 59 -3.15 14.69 -4.27
N SER A 60 -2.09 15.51 -4.40
CA SER A 60 -1.63 16.10 -5.66
C SER A 60 -0.97 15.11 -6.61
N GLY A 61 -0.67 13.89 -6.15
CA GLY A 61 0.17 12.90 -6.84
C GLY A 61 1.67 13.11 -6.62
N GLU A 62 2.11 14.09 -5.84
CA GLU A 62 3.53 14.19 -5.51
C GLU A 62 3.99 12.95 -4.72
N ILE A 63 5.10 12.36 -5.15
CA ILE A 63 5.67 11.16 -4.55
C ILE A 63 6.84 11.58 -3.65
N PHE A 64 6.80 11.15 -2.40
CA PHE A 64 7.87 11.32 -1.42
C PHE A 64 8.62 10.00 -1.24
N GLU A 65 9.93 10.02 -1.46
CA GLU A 65 10.81 8.87 -1.21
C GLU A 65 11.46 9.03 0.16
N GLY A 66 11.08 8.16 1.10
CA GLY A 66 11.70 8.09 2.42
C GLY A 66 13.13 7.58 2.32
N PHE A 67 13.29 6.43 1.69
CA PHE A 67 14.56 5.73 1.50
C PHE A 67 14.54 4.91 0.21
N ASP A 68 15.71 4.44 -0.23
CA ASP A 68 15.84 3.64 -1.44
C ASP A 68 15.07 2.30 -1.29
N PRO A 69 14.15 1.97 -2.22
CA PRO A 69 13.29 0.79 -2.10
C PRO A 69 14.02 -0.54 -2.17
N LYS A 70 15.33 -0.58 -2.44
CA LYS A 70 16.14 -1.81 -2.26
C LYS A 70 16.33 -2.19 -0.78
N PHE A 71 16.15 -1.24 0.12
CA PHE A 71 16.09 -1.43 1.57
C PHE A 71 14.64 -1.68 2.03
N TRP A 72 14.38 -1.79 3.33
CA TRP A 72 13.05 -2.17 3.83
C TRP A 72 12.72 -1.65 5.23
N GLY A 73 11.43 -1.68 5.58
CA GLY A 73 10.89 -1.37 6.91
C GLY A 73 9.82 -2.37 7.32
N TYR A 74 9.34 -2.32 8.56
CA TYR A 74 8.29 -3.16 9.12
C TYR A 74 6.92 -2.45 9.07
N ALA A 75 6.14 -2.63 8.01
CA ALA A 75 4.80 -2.01 7.90
C ALA A 75 3.65 -3.03 7.68
N ILE A 76 3.95 -4.33 7.55
CA ILE A 76 2.92 -5.39 7.42
C ILE A 76 2.42 -5.92 8.78
N ASN A 77 3.34 -6.30 9.68
CA ASN A 77 3.06 -6.92 10.97
C ASN A 77 1.91 -7.96 10.95
N PRO A 78 2.04 -9.12 10.28
CA PRO A 78 0.97 -10.13 10.19
C PRO A 78 0.53 -10.67 11.57
N GLY A 79 1.33 -10.46 12.62
CA GLY A 79 1.02 -10.86 14.00
C GLY A 79 -0.15 -10.13 14.64
N GLY A 80 -0.51 -8.93 14.17
CA GLY A 80 -1.51 -8.09 14.83
C GLY A 80 -2.98 -8.44 14.54
N GLY A 81 -3.25 -9.46 13.71
CA GLY A 81 -4.62 -9.91 13.38
C GLY A 81 -4.90 -11.35 13.80
N ASN A 82 -6.14 -11.81 13.60
CA ASN A 82 -6.52 -13.20 13.86
C ASN A 82 -6.13 -14.15 12.70
N VAL A 83 -4.83 -14.24 12.40
CA VAL A 83 -4.27 -15.18 11.41
C VAL A 83 -3.71 -16.44 12.09
N PRO A 84 -3.48 -17.55 11.36
CA PRO A 84 -2.82 -18.74 11.90
C PRO A 84 -1.46 -18.45 12.57
N ALA A 85 -1.15 -19.14 13.67
CA ALA A 85 0.05 -18.90 14.47
C ALA A 85 1.38 -18.98 13.70
N LYS A 86 1.44 -19.80 12.64
CA LYS A 86 2.63 -19.92 11.77
C LYS A 86 3.03 -18.59 11.13
N TYR A 87 2.08 -17.71 10.88
CA TYR A 87 2.30 -16.38 10.28
C TYR A 87 2.70 -15.31 11.30
N LYS A 88 2.55 -15.57 12.61
CA LYS A 88 2.80 -14.58 13.67
C LYS A 88 4.24 -14.58 14.19
N THR A 89 5.14 -15.32 13.57
CA THR A 89 6.53 -15.42 14.03
C THR A 89 7.34 -14.21 13.57
N LYS A 90 8.31 -13.75 14.38
CA LYS A 90 9.24 -12.68 13.99
C LYS A 90 10.03 -13.00 12.71
N ALA A 91 10.35 -14.27 12.50
CA ALA A 91 11.03 -14.73 11.29
C ALA A 91 10.16 -14.54 10.05
N HIS A 92 8.86 -14.84 10.17
CA HIS A 92 7.91 -14.68 9.08
C HIS A 92 7.59 -13.20 8.79
N ASP A 93 7.43 -12.39 9.84
CA ASP A 93 7.27 -10.93 9.70
C ASP A 93 8.48 -10.31 8.99
N LYS A 94 9.70 -10.67 9.40
CA LYS A 94 10.93 -10.26 8.70
C LYS A 94 10.96 -10.76 7.25
N PHE A 95 10.58 -12.01 6.99
CA PHE A 95 10.52 -12.57 5.65
C PHE A 95 9.64 -11.72 4.73
N LEU A 96 8.39 -11.45 5.11
CA LEU A 96 7.46 -10.65 4.31
C LEU A 96 7.97 -9.20 4.10
N ASN A 97 8.36 -8.51 5.18
CA ASN A 97 8.76 -7.11 5.07
C ASN A 97 10.07 -6.93 4.29
N SER A 98 11.03 -7.86 4.42
CA SER A 98 12.33 -7.72 3.77
C SER A 98 12.23 -7.75 2.24
N GLN A 99 11.28 -8.49 1.69
CA GLN A 99 11.11 -8.62 0.24
C GLN A 99 10.07 -7.65 -0.35
N ALA A 100 9.41 -6.86 0.51
CA ALA A 100 8.39 -5.90 0.12
C ALA A 100 8.98 -4.51 -0.16
N VAL A 101 8.39 -3.81 -1.13
CA VAL A 101 8.39 -2.36 -1.23
C VAL A 101 7.04 -1.87 -0.71
N GLN A 102 7.06 -1.04 0.32
CA GLN A 102 5.83 -0.57 0.98
C GLN A 102 5.56 0.88 0.58
N ILE A 103 4.28 1.20 0.35
CA ILE A 103 3.82 2.50 -0.13
C ILE A 103 2.63 2.94 0.71
N GLU A 104 2.68 4.16 1.20
CA GLU A 104 1.53 4.85 1.81
C GLU A 104 0.88 5.80 0.81
N ILE A 105 -0.44 5.73 0.70
CA ILE A 105 -1.26 6.80 0.10
C ILE A 105 -1.82 7.64 1.25
N CYS A 106 -1.62 8.96 1.24
CA CYS A 106 -2.03 9.82 2.34
C CYS A 106 -3.55 9.96 2.36
N ASN A 107 -4.20 9.27 3.29
CA ASN A 107 -5.66 9.19 3.31
C ASN A 107 -6.13 8.83 4.73
N TRP A 108 -7.23 9.44 5.16
CA TRP A 108 -7.83 9.23 6.49
C TRP A 108 -8.36 7.81 6.71
N GLY A 109 -8.61 7.07 5.63
CA GLY A 109 -9.20 5.75 5.66
C GLY A 109 -10.69 5.80 5.99
N ALA A 110 -11.09 4.92 6.90
CA ALA A 110 -12.48 4.81 7.33
C ALA A 110 -13.01 6.09 7.99
N LEU A 111 -14.23 6.48 7.63
CA LEU A 111 -14.92 7.66 8.15
C LEU A 111 -16.18 7.25 8.91
N THR A 112 -16.50 8.02 9.96
CA THR A 112 -17.72 7.87 10.74
C THR A 112 -18.69 9.00 10.41
N GLU A 113 -19.91 8.65 10.02
CA GLU A 113 -20.97 9.63 9.81
C GLU A 113 -21.66 9.99 11.14
N LYS A 114 -21.73 11.29 11.45
CA LYS A 114 -22.45 11.79 12.63
C LYS A 114 -23.09 13.13 12.31
N GLY A 115 -24.42 13.19 12.41
CA GLY A 115 -25.17 14.44 12.18
C GLY A 115 -24.97 15.03 10.77
N GLY A 116 -24.90 14.17 9.74
CA GLY A 116 -24.72 14.59 8.34
C GLY A 116 -23.30 15.04 7.96
N LYS A 117 -22.32 14.86 8.85
CA LYS A 117 -20.90 15.11 8.59
C LYS A 117 -20.10 13.81 8.68
N LEU A 118 -19.02 13.74 7.92
CA LEU A 118 -18.08 12.63 7.94
C LEU A 118 -16.85 13.01 8.74
N TYR A 119 -16.45 12.13 9.65
CA TYR A 119 -15.32 12.33 10.56
C TYR A 119 -14.27 11.26 10.38
N SER A 120 -13.00 11.64 10.30
CA SER A 120 -11.88 10.71 10.47
C SER A 120 -11.78 10.23 11.93
N TRP A 121 -10.93 9.23 12.18
CA TRP A 121 -10.67 8.74 13.54
C TRP A 121 -10.07 9.82 14.47
N SER A 122 -9.38 10.83 13.91
CA SER A 122 -8.81 11.95 14.66
C SER A 122 -9.82 13.08 14.93
N GLY A 123 -11.05 12.96 14.42
CA GLY A 123 -12.10 13.96 14.53
C GLY A 123 -12.06 15.05 13.44
N ALA A 124 -11.19 14.92 12.43
CA ALA A 124 -11.19 15.83 11.30
C ALA A 124 -12.48 15.65 10.48
N VAL A 125 -13.09 16.76 10.06
CA VAL A 125 -14.27 16.73 9.19
C VAL A 125 -13.79 16.57 7.75
N VAL A 126 -14.27 15.52 7.07
CA VAL A 126 -13.96 15.25 5.67
C VAL A 126 -15.14 15.68 4.80
N ASP A 127 -14.83 16.41 3.73
CA ASP A 127 -15.84 16.83 2.76
C ASP A 127 -16.47 15.59 2.08
N PRO A 128 -17.81 15.49 1.97
CA PRO A 128 -18.45 14.35 1.31
C PRO A 128 -17.99 14.12 -0.14
N SER A 129 -17.55 15.16 -0.85
CA SER A 129 -16.95 15.05 -2.19
C SER A 129 -15.57 14.39 -2.19
N ARG A 130 -14.96 14.19 -1.02
CA ARG A 130 -13.76 13.38 -0.81
C ARG A 130 -14.07 12.00 -0.23
N ALA A 131 -15.33 11.60 -0.10
CA ALA A 131 -15.68 10.32 0.51
C ALA A 131 -16.33 9.36 -0.50
N ILE A 132 -16.14 8.07 -0.30
CA ILE A 132 -16.84 7.00 -1.03
C ILE A 132 -17.71 6.20 -0.06
N TYR A 133 -18.90 5.82 -0.52
CA TYR A 133 -19.84 4.99 0.22
C TYR A 133 -19.85 3.56 -0.31
N TYR A 134 -19.61 2.59 0.58
CA TYR A 134 -19.77 1.18 0.32
C TYR A 134 -21.11 0.71 0.91
N LYS A 135 -22.06 0.37 0.03
CA LYS A 135 -23.41 -0.09 0.43
C LYS A 135 -23.35 -1.28 1.39
N ASP A 136 -22.50 -2.25 1.07
CA ASP A 136 -22.31 -3.47 1.86
C ASP A 136 -21.23 -3.30 2.94
N GLY A 137 -20.59 -2.13 2.98
CA GLY A 137 -19.45 -1.81 3.83
C GLY A 137 -18.16 -2.49 3.39
N PHE A 138 -17.07 -2.11 4.06
CA PHE A 138 -15.76 -2.72 3.96
C PHE A 138 -15.11 -2.68 5.35
N ARG A 139 -14.68 -3.84 5.86
CA ARG A 139 -13.99 -3.96 7.16
C ARG A 139 -14.72 -3.25 8.33
N GLY A 140 -16.05 -3.32 8.33
CA GLY A 140 -16.90 -2.74 9.38
C GLY A 140 -17.29 -1.27 9.18
N PHE A 141 -16.83 -0.63 8.11
CA PHE A 141 -17.12 0.78 7.81
C PHE A 141 -17.87 0.92 6.50
N LYS A 142 -18.71 1.97 6.39
CA LYS A 142 -19.44 2.27 5.14
C LYS A 142 -18.88 3.45 4.37
N TRP A 143 -18.20 4.36 5.06
CA TRP A 143 -17.61 5.55 4.47
C TRP A 143 -16.09 5.47 4.56
N PHE A 144 -15.42 5.86 3.49
CA PHE A 144 -13.97 6.01 3.43
C PHE A 144 -13.64 7.32 2.73
N GLU A 145 -12.52 7.94 3.05
CA GLU A 145 -11.96 8.96 2.18
C GLU A 145 -11.51 8.31 0.87
N ARG A 146 -11.86 8.89 -0.27
CA ARG A 146 -11.44 8.37 -1.58
C ARG A 146 -9.99 8.76 -1.86
N TYR A 147 -9.24 7.87 -2.50
CA TYR A 147 -7.99 8.18 -3.17
C TYR A 147 -8.26 9.07 -4.37
N THR A 148 -7.45 10.11 -4.57
CA THR A 148 -7.54 10.99 -5.73
C THR A 148 -7.05 10.26 -6.99
N LEU A 149 -7.47 10.75 -8.16
CA LEU A 149 -6.98 10.20 -9.42
C LEU A 149 -5.47 10.45 -9.60
N ALA A 150 -4.93 11.55 -9.04
CA ALA A 150 -3.51 11.86 -9.11
C ALA A 150 -2.69 10.91 -8.24
N GLU A 151 -3.20 10.53 -7.06
CA GLU A 151 -2.59 9.49 -6.22
C GLU A 151 -2.56 8.14 -6.93
N ILE A 152 -3.69 7.72 -7.52
CA ILE A 152 -3.82 6.44 -8.24
C ILE A 152 -2.87 6.39 -9.46
N GLU A 153 -2.77 7.48 -10.22
CA GLU A 153 -1.84 7.55 -11.36
C GLU A 153 -0.38 7.53 -10.91
N SER A 154 -0.06 8.16 -9.78
CA SER A 154 1.29 8.14 -9.22
C SER A 154 1.69 6.75 -8.71
N LEU A 155 0.74 6.07 -8.05
CA LEU A 155 0.89 4.66 -7.68
C LEU A 155 1.12 3.79 -8.90
N LYS A 156 0.31 3.93 -9.97
CA LYS A 156 0.48 3.20 -11.23
C LYS A 156 1.90 3.34 -11.78
N ASN A 157 2.42 4.57 -11.82
CA ASN A 157 3.76 4.87 -12.33
C ASN A 157 4.85 4.22 -11.47
N LEU A 158 4.69 4.20 -10.14
CA LEU A 158 5.58 3.46 -9.24
C LEU A 158 5.53 1.95 -9.51
N LEU A 159 4.34 1.35 -9.63
CA LEU A 159 4.16 -0.08 -9.86
C LEU A 159 4.82 -0.53 -11.18
N LEU A 160 4.62 0.23 -12.26
CA LEU A 160 5.27 -0.02 -13.56
C LEU A 160 6.79 0.09 -13.47
N TRP A 161 7.30 1.07 -12.72
CA TRP A 161 8.73 1.18 -12.48
C TRP A 161 9.27 0.03 -11.65
N PHE A 162 8.61 -0.40 -10.56
CA PHE A 162 9.03 -1.56 -9.77
C PHE A 162 9.04 -2.87 -10.56
N HIS A 163 8.11 -3.04 -11.49
CA HIS A 163 8.15 -4.15 -12.42
C HIS A 163 9.43 -4.12 -13.27
N THR A 164 9.82 -2.94 -13.76
CA THR A 164 11.03 -2.78 -14.58
C THR A 164 12.31 -2.94 -13.76
N GLU A 165 12.37 -2.35 -12.57
CA GLU A 165 13.54 -2.32 -11.70
C GLU A 165 13.79 -3.66 -11.00
N PHE A 166 12.72 -4.29 -10.48
CA PHE A 166 12.81 -5.45 -9.60
C PHE A 166 12.16 -6.71 -10.17
N GLY A 167 11.42 -6.62 -11.28
CA GLY A 167 10.71 -7.75 -11.85
C GLY A 167 9.47 -8.18 -11.04
N ILE A 168 8.90 -7.28 -10.23
CA ILE A 168 7.68 -7.58 -9.45
C ILE A 168 6.51 -7.84 -10.39
N SER A 169 5.73 -8.90 -10.12
CA SER A 169 4.56 -9.23 -10.93
C SER A 169 3.52 -8.11 -10.87
N LEU A 170 2.94 -7.78 -12.03
CA LEU A 170 1.82 -6.84 -12.15
C LEU A 170 0.46 -7.55 -12.13
N GLU A 171 0.46 -8.86 -11.87
CA GLU A 171 -0.74 -9.67 -11.80
C GLU A 171 -1.73 -9.14 -10.77
N TYR A 172 -2.96 -8.87 -11.23
CA TYR A 172 -4.05 -8.50 -10.34
C TYR A 172 -4.55 -9.72 -9.55
N HIS A 173 -4.50 -9.62 -8.22
CA HIS A 173 -5.00 -10.63 -7.31
C HIS A 173 -6.37 -10.22 -6.74
N GLU A 174 -7.46 -10.89 -7.15
CA GLU A 174 -8.81 -10.50 -6.71
C GLU A 174 -9.02 -10.65 -5.19
N ASP A 175 -8.29 -11.58 -4.56
CA ASP A 175 -8.33 -11.85 -3.12
C ASP A 175 -7.50 -10.86 -2.29
N MET A 176 -6.83 -9.87 -2.89
CA MET A 176 -6.03 -8.89 -2.15
C MET A 176 -6.85 -8.02 -1.19
N TRP A 177 -8.17 -7.92 -1.40
CA TRP A 177 -9.07 -7.10 -0.58
C TRP A 177 -9.60 -7.84 0.65
N ASP A 178 -9.26 -9.12 0.82
CA ASP A 178 -9.46 -9.86 2.07
C ASP A 178 -8.16 -10.51 2.54
N THR A 179 -8.14 -11.13 3.72
CA THR A 179 -6.97 -11.86 4.21
C THR A 179 -6.65 -13.02 3.26
N SER A 180 -5.53 -12.94 2.58
CA SER A 180 -5.11 -13.90 1.57
C SER A 180 -4.02 -14.81 2.10
N THR A 181 -4.22 -16.12 1.96
CA THR A 181 -3.16 -17.11 2.27
C THR A 181 -1.96 -16.94 1.34
N ARG A 182 -2.18 -16.48 0.10
CA ARG A 182 -1.11 -16.23 -0.88
C ARG A 182 -0.23 -15.07 -0.46
N ALA A 183 -0.84 -13.96 -0.05
CA ALA A 183 -0.13 -12.83 0.54
C ALA A 183 0.65 -13.27 1.80
N LEU A 184 -0.02 -13.96 2.73
CA LEU A 184 0.60 -14.48 3.94
C LEU A 184 1.73 -15.49 3.67
N ASP A 185 1.71 -16.25 2.58
CA ASP A 185 2.80 -17.15 2.19
C ASP A 185 3.94 -16.42 1.44
N GLY A 186 3.78 -15.13 1.13
CA GLY A 186 4.78 -14.31 0.43
C GLY A 186 4.77 -14.48 -1.09
N GLU A 187 3.61 -14.76 -1.68
CA GLU A 187 3.46 -14.83 -3.14
C GLU A 187 3.89 -13.50 -3.80
N PRO A 188 4.81 -13.52 -4.79
CA PRO A 188 5.23 -12.32 -5.50
C PRO A 188 4.06 -11.60 -6.17
N GLY A 189 4.00 -10.29 -6.05
CA GLY A 189 2.94 -9.49 -6.66
C GLY A 189 2.60 -8.23 -5.87
N ILE A 190 1.42 -7.70 -6.16
CA ILE A 190 0.91 -6.48 -5.54
C ILE A 190 -0.20 -6.88 -4.56
N TRP A 191 -0.04 -6.48 -3.31
CA TRP A 191 -0.98 -6.77 -2.23
C TRP A 191 -1.38 -5.48 -1.50
N ALA A 192 -2.48 -5.52 -0.76
CA ALA A 192 -2.87 -4.45 0.15
C ALA A 192 -2.60 -4.90 1.60
N HIS A 193 -2.51 -3.98 2.55
CA HIS A 193 -2.25 -4.35 3.94
C HIS A 193 -3.38 -5.20 4.56
N VAL A 194 -4.64 -5.00 4.13
CA VAL A 194 -5.78 -5.90 4.40
C VAL A 194 -5.58 -7.34 3.92
N SER A 195 -4.68 -7.59 2.97
CA SER A 195 -4.32 -8.96 2.54
C SER A 195 -3.64 -9.76 3.65
N TYR A 196 -3.00 -9.07 4.61
CA TYR A 196 -2.25 -9.69 5.70
C TYR A 196 -2.98 -9.58 7.04
N ARG A 197 -3.91 -8.62 7.17
CA ARG A 197 -4.46 -8.18 8.45
C ARG A 197 -5.98 -8.09 8.42
N PRO A 198 -6.71 -9.09 8.97
CA PRO A 198 -8.18 -9.07 9.00
C PRO A 198 -8.76 -7.94 9.87
N ASP A 199 -7.97 -7.41 10.80
CA ASP A 199 -8.34 -6.32 11.72
C ASP A 199 -8.08 -4.92 11.15
N LYS A 200 -7.52 -4.83 9.94
CA LYS A 200 -7.17 -3.58 9.26
C LYS A 200 -8.17 -3.25 8.16
N SER A 201 -8.11 -2.01 7.67
CA SER A 201 -8.95 -1.50 6.59
C SER A 201 -8.18 -0.77 5.49
N ASP A 202 -6.84 -0.82 5.55
CA ASP A 202 -5.94 -0.16 4.61
C ASP A 202 -5.25 -1.16 3.68
N ALA A 203 -5.14 -0.93 2.38
CA ALA A 203 -5.97 -0.03 1.57
C ALA A 203 -7.42 -0.56 1.41
N HIS A 204 -8.35 0.31 1.01
CA HIS A 204 -9.74 -0.08 0.73
C HIS A 204 -10.01 -0.25 -0.79
N PRO A 205 -10.98 -1.09 -1.19
CA PRO A 205 -11.23 -1.46 -2.59
C PRO A 205 -11.97 -0.36 -3.35
N GLN A 206 -11.35 0.80 -3.54
CA GLN A 206 -11.93 1.85 -4.38
C GLN A 206 -12.00 1.39 -5.85
N PRO A 207 -13.14 1.58 -6.56
CA PRO A 207 -13.30 1.12 -7.93
C PRO A 207 -12.20 1.59 -8.89
N GLU A 208 -11.81 2.86 -8.84
CA GLU A 208 -10.78 3.43 -9.71
C GLU A 208 -9.39 2.83 -9.43
N LEU A 209 -9.09 2.49 -8.16
CA LEU A 209 -7.86 1.79 -7.80
C LEU A 209 -7.86 0.36 -8.36
N ILE A 210 -8.98 -0.35 -8.24
CA ILE A 210 -9.15 -1.70 -8.79
C ILE A 210 -9.00 -1.69 -10.32
N GLU A 211 -9.63 -0.74 -10.99
CA GLU A 211 -9.55 -0.59 -12.44
C GLU A 211 -8.10 -0.36 -12.89
N MET A 212 -7.39 0.55 -12.20
CA MET A 212 -5.97 0.79 -12.47
C MET A 212 -5.15 -0.50 -12.29
N LEU A 213 -5.30 -1.22 -11.17
CA LEU A 213 -4.53 -2.44 -10.92
C LEU A 213 -4.82 -3.52 -11.98
N ARG A 214 -6.08 -3.71 -12.38
CA ARG A 214 -6.45 -4.63 -13.46
C ARG A 214 -5.85 -4.24 -14.80
N SER A 215 -5.70 -2.94 -15.06
CA SER A 215 -5.12 -2.42 -16.30
C SER A 215 -3.61 -2.68 -16.44
N LEU A 216 -2.90 -2.96 -15.34
CA LEU A 216 -1.45 -3.20 -15.39
C LEU A 216 -1.11 -4.49 -16.18
N ASN A 217 -1.97 -5.50 -16.11
CA ASN A 217 -1.83 -6.78 -16.81
C ASN A 217 -1.93 -6.69 -18.33
N THR A 218 -2.58 -5.65 -18.87
CA THR A 218 -2.74 -5.48 -20.32
C THR A 218 -1.55 -4.77 -20.96
N ILE A 219 -0.62 -4.25 -20.15
CA ILE A 219 0.52 -3.44 -20.58
C ILE A 219 1.77 -4.30 -20.79
N THR A 220 1.79 -5.58 -20.37
CA THR A 220 2.94 -6.47 -20.56
C THR A 220 3.03 -6.96 -22.02
N PRO A 221 4.02 -6.52 -22.83
CA PRO A 221 4.23 -7.07 -24.16
C PRO A 221 4.98 -8.39 -24.01
N GLY A 222 4.38 -9.50 -24.46
CA GLY A 222 5.10 -10.74 -24.75
C GLY A 222 5.13 -11.78 -23.63
N ARG A 223 4.01 -12.48 -23.44
CA ARG A 223 4.10 -13.94 -23.23
C ARG A 223 3.75 -14.59 -24.56
N SER A 224 4.79 -14.94 -25.32
CA SER A 224 4.67 -15.81 -26.48
C SER A 224 3.90 -17.07 -26.06
N THR A 225 2.70 -17.26 -26.59
CA THR A 225 2.05 -18.56 -26.61
C THR A 225 2.70 -19.37 -27.73
N SER A 226 3.90 -19.91 -27.49
CA SER A 226 4.41 -21.00 -28.31
C SER A 226 3.84 -22.32 -27.79
N LYS A 227 2.60 -22.60 -28.17
CA LYS A 227 2.12 -23.96 -28.38
C LYS A 227 1.60 -23.98 -29.81
N ASP A 228 2.40 -24.58 -30.68
CA ASP A 228 2.00 -25.27 -31.91
C ASP A 228 3.27 -25.51 -32.74
N ILE A 229 4.02 -26.57 -32.40
CA ILE A 229 4.57 -27.60 -33.31
C ILE A 229 4.64 -28.90 -32.52
#